data_AF-A0A318KDR9-F1
#
_entry.id   AF-A0A318KDR9-F1
#
_cell.length_a   1.000
_cell.length_b   1.000
_cell.length_c   1.000
_cell.angle_alpha   90.00
_cell.angle_beta   90.00
_cell.angle_gamma   90.00
#
_symmetry.space_group_name_H-M   'P 1'
#
loop_
_entity.id
_entity.type
_entity.pdbx_description
1 polymer ?
#
loop_
_entity_poly.entity_id
_entity_poly.type
_entity_poly.pdbx_seq_one_letter_code
_entity_poly.pdbx_strand_id
1 'polypeptide(L)'
;MTKPAAGTPKRQAPLKVDPATDELISQAAHFLGMTKKDFVTEAVRVYLEQRREEVRRGMVESMKVLDGSLTASVAMLTGLSPERIEELGVVGDWEE
;
A
#
# COMPACT_ATOMS: atom_id res chain seq x y z
N MET A 1 25.68 18.24 -25.49
CA MET A 1 25.48 18.16 -24.02
C MET A 1 24.00 18.38 -23.72
N THR A 2 23.24 17.31 -23.51
CA THR A 2 21.79 17.38 -23.28
C THR A 2 21.55 17.67 -21.80
N LYS A 3 20.97 18.83 -21.50
CA LYS A 3 20.59 19.25 -20.14
C LYS A 3 19.53 18.30 -19.57
N PRO A 4 19.65 17.79 -18.33
CA PRO A 4 18.62 16.93 -17.77
C PRO A 4 17.34 17.73 -17.59
N ALA A 5 16.20 17.14 -17.96
CA ALA A 5 14.90 17.73 -17.75
C ALA A 5 14.71 17.98 -16.26
N ALA A 6 14.55 19.26 -15.87
CA ALA A 6 14.22 19.63 -14.51
C ALA A 6 12.88 18.98 -14.17
N GLY A 7 12.88 18.06 -13.20
CA GLY A 7 11.67 17.37 -12.76
C GLY A 7 10.58 18.36 -12.37
N THR A 8 9.34 18.09 -12.79
CA THR A 8 8.19 18.93 -12.46
C THR A 8 8.12 19.15 -10.94
N PRO A 9 7.99 20.39 -10.44
CA PRO A 9 7.86 20.63 -9.01
C PRO A 9 6.66 19.83 -8.50
N LYS A 10 6.90 18.99 -7.48
CA LYS A 10 5.84 18.18 -6.87
C LYS A 10 4.79 19.12 -6.32
N ARG A 11 3.58 19.08 -6.88
CA ARG A 11 2.46 19.90 -6.42
C ARG A 11 2.11 19.49 -4.99
N GLN A 12 1.93 20.47 -4.11
CA GLN A 12 1.32 20.23 -2.82
C GLN A 12 -0.16 19.91 -3.03
N ALA A 13 -0.61 18.78 -2.49
CA ALA A 13 -2.01 18.37 -2.56
C ALA A 13 -2.70 18.74 -1.24
N PRO A 14 -3.89 19.37 -1.28
CA PRO A 14 -4.65 19.62 -0.07
C PRO A 14 -5.12 18.30 0.55
N LEU A 15 -4.94 18.15 1.87
CA LEU A 15 -5.43 17.00 2.63
C LEU A 15 -6.61 17.47 3.49
N LYS A 16 -7.79 16.87 3.26
CA LYS A 16 -8.97 17.12 4.11
C LYS A 16 -8.88 16.23 5.34
N VAL A 17 -9.01 16.85 6.51
CA VAL A 17 -9.09 16.18 7.80
C VAL A 17 -10.30 16.72 8.55
N ASP A 18 -10.80 15.98 9.53
CA ASP A 18 -11.84 16.51 10.41
C ASP A 18 -11.27 17.60 11.34
N PRO A 19 -12.12 18.51 11.87
CA PRO A 19 -11.64 19.63 12.68
C PRO A 19 -10.90 19.21 13.95
N ALA A 20 -11.32 18.12 14.61
CA ALA A 20 -10.66 17.68 15.84
C ALA A 20 -9.23 17.19 15.55
N THR A 21 -9.03 16.50 14.43
CA THR A 21 -7.70 16.10 13.96
C THR A 21 -6.84 17.31 13.56
N ASP A 22 -7.39 18.35 12.91
CA ASP A 22 -6.63 19.57 12.61
C ASP A 22 -6.15 20.30 13.87
N GLU A 23 -6.96 20.32 14.93
CA GLU A 23 -6.55 20.89 16.22
C GLU A 23 -5.38 20.11 16.84
N LEU A 24 -5.43 18.77 16.81
CA LEU A 24 -4.30 17.94 17.27
C LEU A 24 -3.03 18.19 16.45
N ILE A 25 -3.15 18.29 15.13
CA ILE A 25 -2.03 18.63 14.23
C ILE A 25 -1.48 20.01 14.56
N SER A 26 -2.35 20.99 14.83
CA SER A 26 -1.97 22.36 15.17
C SER A 26 -1.16 22.42 16.46
N GLN A 27 -1.66 21.77 17.51
CA GLN A 27 -1.02 21.74 18.82
C GLN A 27 0.32 21.02 18.77
N ALA A 28 0.37 19.85 18.15
CA ALA A 28 1.60 19.07 18.03
C ALA A 28 2.67 19.84 17.23
N ALA A 29 2.30 20.42 16.09
CA ALA A 29 3.22 21.22 15.28
C ALA A 29 3.75 22.43 16.06
N HIS A 30 2.88 23.10 16.82
CA HIS A 30 3.26 24.23 17.68
C HIS A 30 4.28 23.80 18.75
N PHE A 31 3.97 22.77 19.53
CA PHE A 31 4.85 22.31 20.61
C PHE A 31 6.20 21.79 20.12
N LEU A 32 6.23 21.21 18.92
CA LEU A 32 7.45 20.68 18.30
C LEU A 32 8.21 21.72 17.48
N GLY A 33 7.72 22.96 17.38
CA GLY A 33 8.39 24.03 16.63
C GLY A 33 8.49 23.76 15.12
N MET A 34 7.54 23.02 14.55
CA MET A 34 7.52 22.61 13.15
C MET A 34 6.28 23.13 12.43
N THR A 35 6.29 23.11 11.09
CA THR A 35 5.07 23.43 10.33
C THR A 35 4.10 22.25 10.41
N LYS A 36 2.78 22.52 10.32
CA LYS A 36 1.75 21.46 10.21
C LYS A 36 2.08 20.45 9.10
N LYS A 37 2.59 20.94 7.97
CA LYS A 37 2.98 20.12 6.80
C LYS A 37 4.13 19.17 7.15
N ASP A 38 5.16 19.66 7.83
CA ASP A 38 6.32 18.84 8.20
C ASP A 38 5.94 17.83 9.28
N PHE A 39 5.12 18.22 10.26
CA PHE A 39 4.53 17.30 11.24
C PHE A 39 3.79 16.13 10.58
N VAL A 40 2.87 16.42 9.66
CA VAL A 40 2.12 15.39 8.93
C VAL A 40 3.08 14.51 8.10
N THR A 41 4.11 15.10 7.49
CA THR A 41 5.11 14.35 6.72
C THR A 41 5.87 13.34 7.59
N GLU A 42 6.31 13.76 8.77
CA GLU A 42 7.02 12.88 9.71
C GLU A 42 6.08 11.82 10.30
N ALA A 43 4.88 12.23 10.74
CA ALA A 43 3.89 11.33 11.30
C ALA A 43 3.52 10.19 10.34
N VAL A 44 3.31 10.50 9.04
CA VAL A 44 3.01 9.49 8.02
C VAL A 44 4.16 8.51 7.85
N ARG A 45 5.41 8.99 7.84
CA ARG A 45 6.59 8.12 7.73
C ARG A 45 6.71 7.17 8.93
N VAL A 46 6.55 7.71 10.13
CA VAL A 46 6.61 6.93 11.37
C VAL A 46 5.50 5.87 11.41
N TYR A 47 4.26 6.26 11.07
CA TYR A 47 3.12 5.34 11.04
C TYR A 47 3.36 4.17 10.07
N LEU A 48 3.89 4.47 8.88
CA LEU A 48 4.19 3.43 7.89
C LEU A 48 5.35 2.53 8.30
N GLU A 49 6.39 3.06 8.95
CA GLU A 49 7.50 2.23 9.45
C GLU A 49 7.01 1.28 10.56
N GLN A 50 6.19 1.77 11.49
CA GLN A 50 5.59 0.95 12.54
C GLN A 50 4.72 -0.18 11.98
N ARG A 51 4.04 0.07 10.84
CA ARG A 51 3.16 -0.90 10.18
C ARG A 51 3.81 -1.59 8.98
N ARG A 52 5.13 -1.51 8.84
CA ARG A 52 5.83 -2.01 7.65
C ARG A 52 5.53 -3.48 7.36
N GLU A 53 5.42 -4.31 8.38
CA GLU A 53 5.11 -5.74 8.22
C GLU A 53 3.65 -5.98 7.81
N GLU A 54 2.70 -5.19 8.31
CA GLU A 54 1.29 -5.24 7.89
C GLU A 54 1.15 -4.81 6.42
N VAL A 55 1.83 -3.72 6.04
CA VAL A 55 1.87 -3.23 4.66
C VAL A 55 2.52 -4.26 3.73
N ARG A 56 3.65 -4.84 4.15
CA ARG A 56 4.33 -5.89 3.39
C ARG A 56 3.42 -7.10 3.18
N ARG A 57 2.72 -7.53 4.22
CA ARG A 57 1.79 -8.67 4.17
C ARG A 57 0.63 -8.39 3.21
N GLY A 58 -0.04 -7.25 3.34
CA GLY A 58 -1.13 -6.86 2.44
C GLY A 58 -0.68 -6.74 0.98
N MET A 59 0.55 -6.26 0.75
CA MET A 59 1.14 -6.21 -0.59
C MET A 59 1.44 -7.61 -1.15
N VAL A 60 1.97 -8.53 -0.35
CA VAL A 60 2.20 -9.93 -0.77
C VAL A 60 0.88 -10.64 -1.05
N GLU A 61 -0.14 -10.46 -0.21
CA GLU A 61 -1.48 -11.02 -0.43
C GLU A 61 -2.10 -10.47 -1.72
N SER A 62 -2.02 -9.16 -1.93
CA SER A 62 -2.49 -8.53 -3.17
C SER A 62 -1.74 -9.07 -4.40
N MET A 63 -0.43 -9.31 -4.28
CA MET A 63 0.38 -9.85 -5.38
C MET A 63 0.02 -11.32 -5.69
N LYS A 64 -0.28 -12.14 -4.68
CA LYS A 64 -0.75 -13.53 -4.89
C LYS A 64 -2.06 -13.59 -5.67
N VAL A 65 -2.97 -12.65 -5.41
CA VAL A 65 -4.21 -12.52 -6.18
C VAL A 65 -3.94 -12.15 -7.64
N LEU A 66 -2.86 -11.39 -7.89
CA LEU A 66 -2.51 -10.84 -9.20
C LEU A 66 -1.44 -11.65 -9.96
N ASP A 67 -0.94 -12.76 -9.40
CA ASP A 67 0.21 -13.49 -9.98
C ASP A 67 -0.06 -14.13 -11.34
N GLY A 68 -1.32 -14.06 -11.81
CA GLY A 68 -1.72 -14.49 -13.15
C GLY A 68 -1.66 -16.00 -13.36
N SER A 69 -1.34 -16.77 -12.31
CA SER A 69 -1.33 -18.22 -12.38
C SER A 69 -2.76 -18.76 -12.56
N LEU A 70 -2.85 -19.91 -13.22
CA LEU A 70 -4.12 -20.64 -13.32
C LEU A 70 -4.66 -20.98 -11.92
N THR A 71 -3.77 -21.34 -10.98
CA THR A 71 -4.12 -21.60 -9.58
C THR A 71 -4.74 -20.38 -8.89
N ALA A 72 -4.14 -19.19 -9.02
CA ALA A 72 -4.72 -17.97 -8.44
C ALA A 72 -6.06 -17.61 -9.07
N SER A 73 -6.21 -17.83 -10.37
CA SER A 73 -7.48 -17.61 -11.09
C SER A 73 -8.58 -18.56 -10.61
N VAL A 74 -8.26 -19.85 -10.45
CA VAL A 74 -9.19 -20.87 -9.91
C VAL A 74 -9.52 -20.58 -8.45
N ALA A 75 -8.55 -20.16 -7.63
CA ALA A 75 -8.77 -19.75 -6.24
C ALA A 75 -9.73 -18.56 -6.14
N MET A 76 -9.58 -17.55 -7.00
CA MET A 76 -10.51 -16.42 -7.06
C MET A 76 -11.93 -16.83 -7.48
N LEU A 77 -12.06 -17.72 -8.48
CA LEU A 77 -13.36 -18.15 -8.99
C LEU A 77 -14.12 -19.07 -8.03
N THR A 78 -13.39 -19.90 -7.28
CA THR A 78 -13.99 -20.95 -6.44
C THR A 78 -14.00 -20.63 -4.95
N GLY A 79 -13.21 -19.64 -4.50
CA GLY A 79 -13.01 -19.31 -3.09
C GLY A 79 -12.24 -20.38 -2.31
N LEU A 80 -11.69 -21.40 -2.99
CA LEU A 80 -10.88 -22.45 -2.38
C LEU A 80 -9.45 -21.96 -2.18
N SER A 81 -8.81 -22.42 -1.10
CA SER A 81 -7.40 -22.12 -0.88
C SER A 81 -6.52 -22.84 -1.92
N PRO A 82 -5.32 -22.31 -2.24
CA PRO A 82 -4.39 -22.95 -3.17
C PRO A 82 -4.07 -24.40 -2.79
N GLU A 83 -3.94 -24.69 -1.50
CA GLU A 83 -3.65 -26.02 -0.96
C GLU A 83 -4.83 -26.97 -1.23
N ARG A 84 -6.07 -26.48 -1.11
CA ARG A 84 -7.27 -27.26 -1.42
C ARG A 84 -7.42 -27.52 -2.92
N ILE A 85 -6.97 -26.59 -3.76
CA ILE A 85 -6.97 -26.74 -5.22
C ILE A 85 -5.92 -27.78 -5.65
N GLU A 86 -4.76 -27.77 -5.01
CA GLU A 86 -3.70 -28.76 -5.22
C GLU A 86 -4.14 -30.17 -4.78
N GLU A 87 -4.79 -30.30 -3.62
CA GLU A 87 -5.40 -31.55 -3.14
C GLU A 87 -6.45 -32.12 -4.10
N LEU A 88 -7.19 -31.25 -4.78
CA LEU A 88 -8.22 -31.64 -5.75
C LEU A 88 -7.65 -31.96 -7.13
N GLY A 89 -6.34 -31.75 -7.33
CA GLY A 89 -5.59 -32.27 -8.47
C GLY A 89 -5.83 -31.56 -9.81
N VAL A 90 -6.24 -30.28 -9.83
CA VAL A 90 -6.58 -29.59 -11.10
C VAL A 90 -5.75 -28.33 -11.33
N VAL A 91 -4.45 -28.46 -11.57
CA VAL A 91 -3.68 -27.44 -12.31
C VAL A 91 -2.56 -28.07 -13.18
N GLY A 92 -2.75 -29.30 -13.65
CA GLY A 92 -1.80 -29.95 -14.56
C GLY A 92 -2.49 -30.99 -15.44
N ASP A 93 -2.31 -30.83 -16.75
CA ASP A 93 -2.55 -31.82 -17.81
C ASP A 93 -4.00 -32.16 -18.21
N TRP A 94 -4.64 -31.21 -18.90
CA TRP A 94 -5.67 -31.55 -19.90
C TRP A 94 -5.12 -31.26 -21.31
N GLU A 95 -4.04 -31.92 -21.71
CA GLU A 95 -3.68 -32.07 -23.13
C GLU A 95 -3.99 -33.51 -23.56
N GLU A 96 -5.03 -33.65 -24.38
CA GLU A 96 -5.18 -34.74 -25.36
C GLU A 96 -5.43 -34.12 -26.74
#